data_AF-D2RSJ7-F1
#
_entry.id   AF-D2RSJ7-F1
#
_cell.length_a   1.000
_cell.length_b   1.000
_cell.length_c   1.000
_cell.angle_alpha   90.00
_cell.angle_beta   90.00
_cell.angle_gamma   90.00
#
_symmetry.space_group_name_H-M   'P 1'
#
loop_
_entity.id
_entity.type
_entity.pdbx_description
1 polymer ?
#
loop_
_entity_poly.entity_id
_entity_poly.type
_entity_poly.pdbx_seq_one_letter_code
_entity_poly.pdbx_strand_id
1 'polypeptide(L)'
;MTSSTANSSGVGPFDGGFQVGAAVVSAVLFLVAIVFAWTGFQGMQLFVVGTQMDIITGAVGFMLTMFFAIGALIVALFMDSGFDH
;
A
#
# COMPACT_ATOMS: atom_id res chain seq x y z
N MET A 1 -1.55 39.03 23.61
CA MET A 1 -1.83 38.45 22.28
C MET A 1 -1.53 36.97 22.36
N THR A 2 -2.50 36.19 22.81
CA THR A 2 -2.44 34.73 22.94
C THR A 2 -3.61 34.18 22.15
N SER A 3 -3.50 34.27 20.84
CA SER A 3 -4.42 33.63 19.90
C SER A 3 -3.66 32.46 19.27
N SER A 4 -3.42 31.43 20.08
CA SER A 4 -3.15 30.09 19.56
C SER A 4 -4.46 29.53 19.03
N THR A 5 -4.93 30.07 17.91
CA THR A 5 -5.79 29.29 17.01
C THR A 5 -4.91 28.21 16.42
N ALA A 6 -4.75 27.11 17.16
CA ALA A 6 -4.49 25.82 16.54
C ALA A 6 -5.69 25.56 15.63
N ASN A 7 -5.57 25.95 14.37
CA ASN A 7 -6.54 25.66 13.34
C ASN A 7 -6.49 24.13 13.14
N SER A 8 -7.20 23.37 13.97
CA SER A 8 -7.28 21.90 13.92
C SER A 8 -8.16 21.42 12.76
N SER A 9 -8.18 22.17 11.66
CA SER A 9 -9.13 22.01 10.56
C SER A 9 -8.58 21.14 9.42
N GLY A 10 -7.45 20.45 9.59
CA GLY A 10 -6.78 19.74 8.51
C GLY A 10 -5.81 18.65 8.96
N VAL A 11 -6.25 17.77 9.86
CA VAL A 11 -5.52 16.51 10.15
C VAL A 11 -6.42 15.35 9.69
N GLY A 12 -6.71 15.31 8.40
CA GLY A 12 -7.26 14.16 7.71
C GLY A 12 -6.13 13.21 7.30
N PRO A 13 -6.41 11.90 7.15
CA PRO A 13 -5.41 10.86 6.83
C PRO A 13 -4.74 11.00 5.44
N PHE A 14 -4.96 12.12 4.73
CA PHE A 14 -4.42 12.39 3.39
C PHE A 14 -4.02 13.86 3.19
N ASP A 15 -3.86 14.63 4.27
CA ASP A 15 -3.48 16.05 4.16
C ASP A 15 -1.97 16.23 3.88
N GLY A 16 -1.15 15.25 4.26
CA GLY A 16 0.29 15.26 4.01
C GLY A 16 0.73 14.48 2.76
N GLY A 17 1.70 15.02 2.00
CA GLY A 17 2.23 14.36 0.79
C GLY A 17 2.80 12.96 1.04
N PHE A 18 3.38 12.72 2.22
CA PHE A 18 3.84 11.40 2.63
C PHE A 18 2.70 10.40 2.81
N GLN A 19 1.58 10.81 3.43
CA GLN A 19 0.41 9.94 3.64
C GLN A 19 -0.23 9.57 2.30
N VAL A 20 -0.37 10.53 1.40
CA VAL A 20 -0.86 10.29 0.03
C VAL A 20 0.07 9.33 -0.71
N GLY A 21 1.39 9.52 -0.61
CA GLY A 21 2.38 8.61 -1.19
C GLY A 21 2.25 7.18 -0.65
N ALA A 22 2.11 7.01 0.66
CA ALA A 22 1.92 5.71 1.30
C ALA A 22 0.59 5.05 0.88
N ALA A 23 -0.48 5.83 0.72
CA ALA A 23 -1.77 5.35 0.25
C ALA A 23 -1.70 4.83 -1.19
N VAL A 24 -1.03 5.56 -2.08
CA VAL A 24 -0.81 5.14 -3.47
C VAL A 24 0.03 3.86 -3.52
N VAL A 25 1.10 3.78 -2.73
CA VAL A 25 1.93 2.57 -2.64
C VAL A 25 1.11 1.37 -2.16
N SER A 26 0.27 1.55 -1.13
CA SER A 26 -0.64 0.51 -0.66
C SER A 26 -1.58 0.03 -1.76
N ALA A 27 -2.23 0.94 -2.48
CA ALA A 27 -3.15 0.61 -3.57
C ALA A 27 -2.47 -0.17 -4.70
N VAL A 28 -1.25 0.23 -5.08
CA VAL A 28 -0.46 -0.49 -6.09
C VAL A 28 -0.11 -1.89 -5.60
N LEU A 29 0.33 -2.05 -4.35
CA LEU A 29 0.67 -3.36 -3.78
C LEU A 29 -0.55 -4.31 -3.72
N PHE A 30 -1.74 -3.78 -3.44
CA PHE A 30 -2.99 -4.55 -3.52
C PHE A 30 -3.24 -5.10 -4.93
N LEU A 31 -3.05 -4.27 -5.97
CA LEU A 31 -3.19 -4.72 -7.36
C LEU A 31 -2.16 -5.79 -7.71
N VAL A 32 -0.91 -5.62 -7.27
CA VAL A 32 0.15 -6.62 -7.47
C VAL A 32 -0.19 -7.93 -6.76
N ALA A 33 -0.74 -7.88 -5.54
CA ALA A 33 -1.17 -9.07 -4.82
C ALA A 33 -2.26 -9.83 -5.61
N ILE A 34 -3.25 -9.12 -6.15
CA ILE A 34 -4.29 -9.72 -6.99
C ILE A 34 -3.67 -10.40 -8.22
N VAL A 35 -2.66 -9.81 -8.85
CA VAL A 35 -1.95 -10.43 -9.99
C VAL A 35 -1.27 -11.74 -9.56
N PHE A 36 -0.62 -11.80 -8.40
CA PHE A 36 -0.03 -13.04 -7.89
C PHE A 36 -1.08 -14.12 -7.61
N ALA A 37 -2.20 -13.74 -7.00
CA ALA A 37 -3.30 -14.66 -6.74
C ALA A 37 -3.91 -15.19 -8.05
N TRP A 38 -4.14 -14.31 -9.02
CA TRP A 38 -4.71 -14.66 -10.33
C TRP A 38 -3.78 -15.57 -11.13
N THR A 39 -2.50 -15.18 -11.27
CA THR A 39 -1.51 -15.95 -12.05
C THR A 39 -1.24 -17.31 -11.43
N GLY A 40 -1.16 -17.42 -10.11
CA GLY A 40 -1.04 -18.70 -9.42
C GLY A 40 -2.28 -19.58 -9.55
N PHE A 41 -3.49 -19.00 -9.45
CA PHE A 41 -4.74 -19.74 -9.63
C PHE A 41 -4.89 -20.30 -11.05
N GLN A 42 -4.45 -19.56 -12.07
CA GLN A 42 -4.50 -20.00 -13.47
C GLN A 42 -3.30 -20.84 -13.91
N GLY A 43 -2.28 -21.02 -13.05
CA GLY A 43 -1.06 -21.74 -13.41
C GLY A 43 -0.24 -21.08 -14.52
N MET A 44 -0.32 -19.75 -14.65
CA MET A 44 0.28 -18.98 -15.75
C MET A 44 1.71 -18.50 -15.44
N GLN A 45 2.42 -18.04 -16.45
CA GLN A 45 3.67 -17.29 -16.25
C GLN A 45 3.41 -15.86 -15.79
N LEU A 46 4.25 -15.36 -14.89
CA LEU A 46 4.33 -13.95 -14.54
C LEU A 46 4.78 -13.12 -15.74
N PHE A 47 3.96 -12.16 -16.16
CA PHE A 47 4.22 -11.30 -17.32
C PHE A 47 5.58 -10.57 -17.29
N VAL A 48 6.06 -10.19 -16.10
CA VAL A 48 7.28 -9.37 -15.95
C VAL A 48 8.54 -10.23 -15.84
N VAL A 49 8.46 -11.39 -15.19
CA VAL A 49 9.63 -12.19 -14.80
C VAL A 49 9.73 -13.51 -15.58
N GLY A 50 8.65 -13.94 -16.24
CA GLY A 50 8.61 -15.18 -17.02
C GLY A 50 8.60 -16.46 -16.16
N THR A 51 8.56 -16.34 -14.83
CA THR A 51 8.49 -17.50 -13.93
C THR A 51 7.10 -18.12 -14.00
N GLN A 52 7.05 -19.44 -14.18
CA GLN A 52 5.79 -20.20 -14.13
C GLN A 52 5.29 -20.27 -12.70
N MET A 53 4.04 -19.87 -12.50
CA MET A 53 3.39 -19.84 -11.21
C MET A 53 2.49 -21.06 -11.04
N ASP A 54 2.43 -21.55 -9.82
CA ASP A 54 1.43 -22.52 -9.35
C ASP A 54 0.68 -21.90 -8.17
N ILE A 55 -0.35 -22.57 -7.68
CA ILE A 55 -1.20 -22.07 -6.59
C ILE A 55 -0.41 -21.78 -5.32
N ILE A 56 0.61 -22.58 -5.01
CA ILE A 56 1.44 -22.39 -3.82
C ILE A 56 2.30 -21.14 -3.96
N THR A 57 3.04 -21.00 -5.07
CA THR A 57 3.89 -19.82 -5.28
C THR A 57 3.05 -18.55 -5.42
N GLY A 58 1.86 -18.64 -6.02
CA GLY A 58 0.92 -17.53 -6.14
C GLY A 58 0.38 -17.08 -4.79
N ALA A 59 0.02 -18.04 -3.93
CA ALA A 59 -0.41 -17.76 -2.57
C ALA A 59 0.71 -17.12 -1.73
N VAL A 60 1.96 -17.60 -1.85
CA VAL A 60 3.12 -17.00 -1.16
C VAL A 60 3.35 -15.56 -1.64
N GLY A 61 3.34 -15.34 -2.95
CA GLY A 61 3.47 -14.00 -3.54
C GLY A 61 2.37 -13.04 -3.07
N PHE A 62 1.12 -13.51 -3.08
CA PHE A 62 -0.05 -12.78 -2.57
C PHE A 62 0.10 -12.42 -1.09
N MET A 63 0.44 -13.38 -0.22
CA MET A 63 0.58 -13.13 1.22
C MET A 63 1.68 -12.10 1.51
N LEU A 64 2.83 -12.23 0.83
CA LEU A 64 3.95 -11.31 1.01
C LEU A 64 3.59 -9.89 0.56
N THR A 65 3.00 -9.74 -0.63
CA THR A 65 2.61 -8.41 -1.14
C THR A 65 1.47 -7.80 -0.32
N MET A 66 0.50 -8.60 0.14
CA MET A 66 -0.55 -8.13 1.03
C MET A 66 -0.02 -7.64 2.37
N PHE A 67 0.98 -8.29 2.94
CA PHE A 67 1.62 -7.83 4.17
C PHE A 67 2.15 -6.40 4.02
N PHE A 68 2.87 -6.12 2.94
CA PHE A 68 3.37 -4.77 2.65
C PHE A 68 2.25 -3.80 2.28
N ALA A 69 1.21 -4.24 1.56
CA ALA A 69 0.06 -3.40 1.22
C ALA A 69 -0.67 -2.90 2.48
N ILE A 70 -0.90 -3.81 3.43
CA ILE A 70 -1.52 -3.48 4.73
C ILE A 70 -0.59 -2.61 5.56
N GLY A 71 0.71 -2.93 5.61
CA GLY A 71 1.70 -2.11 6.30
C GLY A 71 1.73 -0.66 5.78
N ALA A 72 1.75 -0.48 4.45
CA ALA A 72 1.69 0.83 3.82
C ALA A 72 0.36 1.55 4.09
N LEU A 73 -0.76 0.82 4.16
CA LEU A 73 -2.05 1.40 4.54
C LEU A 73 -2.05 1.89 5.98
N ILE A 74 -1.49 1.12 6.91
CA ILE A 74 -1.36 1.53 8.31
C ILE A 74 -0.50 2.79 8.41
N VAL A 75 0.61 2.85 7.68
CA VAL A 75 1.45 4.05 7.59
C VAL A 75 0.65 5.24 7.05
N ALA A 76 -0.12 5.05 5.98
CA ALA A 76 -0.94 6.11 5.40
C ALA A 76 -2.01 6.64 6.38
N LEU A 77 -2.62 5.76 7.16
CA LEU A 77 -3.72 6.13 8.07
C LEU A 77 -3.27 6.66 9.43
N PHE A 78 -2.13 6.21 9.95
CA PHE A 78 -1.73 6.43 11.35
C PHE A 78 -0.40 7.13 11.53
N MET A 79 0.45 7.25 10.50
CA MET A 79 1.65 8.07 10.61
C MET A 79 1.34 9.49 10.14
N ASP A 80 1.48 10.43 11.07
CA ASP A 80 1.47 11.85 10.75
C ASP A 80 2.61 12.14 9.76
N SER A 81 2.39 13.00 8.76
CA SER A 81 3.45 13.31 7.82
C SER A 81 4.51 14.15 8.54
N GLY A 82 5.56 13.50 9.04
CA GLY A 82 6.72 14.20 9.63
C GLY A 82 7.48 15.10 8.64
N PHE A 83 7.03 15.16 7.39
CA PHE A 83 7.51 16.02 6.30
C PHE A 83 6.44 17.05 5.89
N ASP A 84 5.83 17.72 6.88
CA ASP A 84 5.04 18.92 6.63
C ASP A 84 6.01 20.10 6.51
N HIS A 85 6.24 20.58 5.28
CA HIS A 85 7.00 21.79 4.96
C HIS A 85 6.18 22.65 4.01
#